data_AF-A0A2K2CFW7-F1
#
_entry.id   AF-A0A2K2CFW7-F1
#
_cell.length_a   1.000
_cell.length_b   1.000
_cell.length_c   1.000
_cell.angle_alpha   90.00
_cell.angle_beta   90.00
_cell.angle_gamma   90.00
#
_symmetry.space_group_name_H-M   'P 1'
#
loop_
_entity.id
_entity.type
_entity.pdbx_description
1 polymer ?
#
loop_
_entity_poly.entity_id
_entity_poly.type
_entity_poly.pdbx_seq_one_letter_code
_entity_poly.pdbx_strand_id
1 'polypeptide(L)'
;MDANPQMCVLIFVGTNGETYFNTTSLVTCIQNFPKSRGPTVGILKGFAGLSSAILTQLYAVLHTPDHATLVFMVAVGPSLVALGLMFVIRPVGGHRQVRPSDKNSFMFIYSICLLLASYLVGVMLVQDFLNLSDNVVTSLTVILFILLISPIAIPVTLSFFSKTEYPSPTEEALLSEALKGEASTSQEKEDQPELILSEVEEEKSKEIDSLPPSERRRRIADLQAKLVQAAARGGVRIRSRPHRGENFTLMQALVKADFWLIWLSLLLGSGSGLTVIDNLGQMSQAAGFQDAHNFVSLTSIWNFLGRVGGGYFSEIIVRERAYPRHIALALAQILMAAGHFLFAMAWPGTMYMGTFLVGLGYGAHWAIVPAAVSELFGVKHFGAMYNFLTVANPTGSLIFSGLIASNFYDYEAEKQAHRHQSSVLPSPRLLHGLGLLSDGPLKCEGAVCFVVSSLIMSVFCVMGAGLSLLIVHRTKRVYSRLYRSSVR
;
A
#
# COMPACT_ATOMS: atom_id res chain seq x y z
N MET A 1 -12.69 19.98 -21.24
CA MET A 1 -13.27 18.97 -20.32
C MET A 1 -14.25 19.68 -19.41
N ASP A 2 -15.52 19.76 -19.78
CA ASP A 2 -16.57 20.22 -18.86
C ASP A 2 -17.07 18.99 -18.10
N ALA A 3 -16.42 18.67 -16.99
CA ALA A 3 -16.91 17.63 -16.10
C ALA A 3 -18.22 18.11 -15.47
N ASN A 4 -19.33 17.45 -15.82
CA ASN A 4 -20.64 17.73 -15.21
C ASN A 4 -20.49 17.70 -13.67
N PRO A 5 -20.88 18.76 -12.94
CA PRO A 5 -20.73 18.80 -11.48
C PRO A 5 -21.42 17.61 -10.78
N GLN A 6 -22.49 17.07 -11.38
CA GLN A 6 -23.13 15.84 -10.89
C GLN A 6 -22.22 14.61 -10.99
N MET A 7 -21.45 14.47 -12.08
CA MET A 7 -20.47 13.40 -12.25
C MET A 7 -19.34 13.54 -11.21
N CYS A 8 -18.85 14.76 -10.95
CA CYS A 8 -17.83 14.98 -9.92
C CYS A 8 -18.31 14.58 -8.52
N VAL A 9 -19.57 14.92 -8.16
CA VAL A 9 -20.16 14.52 -6.87
C VAL A 9 -20.33 13.01 -6.78
N LEU A 10 -20.81 12.35 -7.83
CA LEU A 10 -20.96 10.88 -7.85
C LEU A 10 -19.62 10.17 -7.74
N ILE A 11 -18.59 10.63 -8.46
CA ILE A 11 -17.22 10.10 -8.37
C ILE A 11 -16.66 10.31 -6.96
N PHE A 12 -16.87 11.50 -6.38
CA PHE A 12 -16.44 11.79 -5.01
C PHE A 12 -17.10 10.82 -4.00
N VAL A 13 -18.42 10.65 -4.05
CA VAL A 13 -19.13 9.73 -3.14
C VAL A 13 -18.68 8.28 -3.36
N GLY A 14 -18.57 7.83 -4.61
CA GLY A 14 -18.15 6.46 -4.94
C GLY A 14 -16.73 6.13 -4.48
N THR A 15 -15.76 7.02 -4.74
CA THR A 15 -14.35 6.81 -4.36
C THR A 15 -14.12 6.84 -2.85
N ASN A 16 -14.92 7.60 -2.09
CA ASN A 16 -14.84 7.60 -0.63
C ASN A 16 -15.38 6.30 -0.01
N GLY A 17 -16.34 5.61 -0.65
CA GLY A 17 -16.93 4.37 -0.15
C GLY A 17 -15.91 3.24 0.04
N GLU A 18 -15.08 2.99 -0.99
CA GLU A 18 -14.04 1.94 -0.96
C GLU A 18 -13.06 2.13 0.21
N THR A 19 -12.72 3.39 0.49
CA THR A 19 -11.73 3.77 1.51
C THR A 19 -12.15 3.32 2.91
N TYR A 20 -13.45 3.32 3.24
CA TYR A 20 -13.95 2.87 4.54
C TYR A 20 -13.77 1.37 4.77
N PHE A 21 -14.17 0.55 3.79
CA PHE A 21 -14.01 -0.90 3.88
C PHE A 21 -12.54 -1.29 3.97
N ASN A 22 -11.72 -0.68 3.11
CA ASN A 22 -10.28 -0.90 3.05
C ASN A 22 -9.58 -0.50 4.36
N THR A 23 -9.97 0.63 4.95
CA THR A 23 -9.41 1.08 6.23
C THR A 23 -9.82 0.17 7.38
N THR A 24 -11.11 -0.18 7.46
CA THR A 24 -11.66 -0.99 8.56
C THR A 24 -11.02 -2.37 8.59
N SER A 25 -10.95 -3.02 7.43
CA SER A 25 -10.31 -4.33 7.29
C SER A 25 -8.82 -4.26 7.64
N LEU A 26 -8.09 -3.26 7.14
CA LEU A 26 -6.67 -3.10 7.39
C LEU A 26 -6.34 -2.81 8.87
N VAL A 27 -7.07 -1.88 9.50
CA VAL A 27 -6.90 -1.54 10.93
C VAL A 27 -7.15 -2.78 11.78
N THR A 28 -8.24 -3.49 11.54
CA THR A 28 -8.61 -4.69 12.30
C THR A 28 -7.55 -5.79 12.15
N CYS A 29 -7.08 -6.04 10.93
CA CYS A 29 -6.06 -7.05 10.67
C CYS A 29 -4.71 -6.72 11.33
N ILE A 30 -4.26 -5.46 11.28
CA ILE A 30 -2.99 -5.03 11.91
C ILE A 30 -3.09 -5.09 13.45
N GLN A 31 -4.24 -4.78 14.03
CA GLN A 31 -4.49 -4.89 15.47
C GLN A 31 -4.56 -6.35 15.94
N ASN A 32 -5.11 -7.24 15.12
CA ASN A 32 -5.21 -8.66 15.42
C ASN A 32 -3.86 -9.38 15.26
N PHE A 33 -3.02 -8.96 14.30
CA PHE A 33 -1.71 -9.59 14.02
C PHE A 33 -0.54 -8.60 14.15
N PRO A 34 -0.28 -8.04 15.34
CA PRO A 34 0.69 -6.96 15.52
C PRO A 34 2.14 -7.39 15.28
N LYS A 35 2.46 -8.68 15.39
CA LYS A 35 3.82 -9.19 15.07
C LYS A 35 4.03 -9.45 13.59
N SER A 36 2.99 -9.78 12.81
CA SER A 36 3.09 -10.20 11.40
C SER A 36 2.48 -9.17 10.45
N ARG A 37 2.73 -7.88 10.71
CA ARG A 37 2.10 -6.78 9.97
C ARG A 37 2.37 -6.85 8.47
N GLY A 38 3.60 -7.13 8.04
CA GLY A 38 3.95 -7.21 6.62
C GLY A 38 3.14 -8.26 5.86
N PRO A 39 3.16 -9.53 6.30
CA PRO A 39 2.41 -10.60 5.65
C PRO A 39 0.90 -10.36 5.65
N THR A 40 0.35 -9.88 6.77
CA THR A 40 -1.07 -9.58 6.90
C THR A 40 -1.51 -8.49 5.92
N VAL A 41 -0.78 -7.38 5.84
CA VAL A 41 -1.08 -6.30 4.90
C VAL A 41 -0.88 -6.76 3.45
N GLY A 42 0.18 -7.53 3.18
CA GLY A 42 0.50 -8.07 1.86
C GLY A 42 -0.61 -8.96 1.29
N ILE A 43 -1.16 -9.89 2.09
CA ILE A 43 -2.31 -10.73 1.70
C ILE A 43 -3.54 -9.86 1.46
N LEU A 44 -3.92 -9.03 2.44
CA LEU A 44 -5.15 -8.23 2.38
C LEU A 44 -5.15 -7.31 1.15
N LYS A 45 -4.04 -6.61 0.93
CA LYS A 45 -3.87 -5.74 -0.24
C LYS A 45 -3.67 -6.55 -1.51
N GLY A 46 -3.07 -7.74 -1.45
CA GLY A 46 -2.94 -8.66 -2.57
C GLY A 46 -4.30 -8.94 -3.21
N PHE A 47 -5.30 -9.37 -2.44
CA PHE A 47 -6.64 -9.63 -2.99
C PHE A 47 -7.27 -8.41 -3.69
N ALA A 48 -7.02 -7.19 -3.20
CA ALA A 48 -7.44 -5.99 -3.93
C ALA A 48 -6.74 -5.84 -5.30
N GLY A 49 -5.49 -6.28 -5.45
CA GLY A 49 -4.78 -6.32 -6.74
C GLY A 49 -5.23 -7.44 -7.70
N LEU A 50 -5.85 -8.52 -7.20
CA LEU A 50 -6.46 -9.56 -8.04
C LEU A 50 -7.93 -9.28 -8.38
N SER A 51 -8.57 -8.32 -7.69
CA SER A 51 -10.00 -8.04 -7.83
C SER A 51 -10.42 -7.70 -9.27
N SER A 52 -9.60 -6.94 -10.00
CA SER A 52 -9.81 -6.62 -11.42
C SER A 52 -9.86 -7.88 -12.29
N ALA A 53 -8.87 -8.77 -12.16
CA ALA A 53 -8.80 -10.01 -12.93
C ALA A 53 -9.96 -10.96 -12.60
N ILE A 54 -10.37 -11.03 -11.34
CA ILE A 54 -11.52 -11.82 -10.90
C ILE A 54 -12.82 -11.27 -11.51
N LEU A 55 -12.99 -9.94 -11.51
CA LEU A 55 -14.16 -9.29 -12.12
C LEU A 55 -14.20 -9.48 -13.64
N THR A 56 -13.05 -9.44 -14.33
CA THR A 56 -12.97 -9.73 -15.77
C THR A 56 -13.40 -11.16 -16.08
N GLN A 57 -13.01 -12.14 -15.26
CA GLN A 57 -13.47 -13.53 -15.44
C GLN A 57 -14.96 -13.70 -15.18
N LEU A 58 -15.47 -13.04 -14.14
CA LEU A 58 -16.89 -13.04 -13.85
C LEU A 58 -17.71 -12.44 -15.00
N TYR A 59 -17.18 -11.39 -15.62
CA TYR A 59 -17.77 -10.78 -16.81
C TYR A 59 -17.81 -11.75 -18.01
N ALA A 60 -16.72 -12.49 -18.25
CA ALA A 60 -16.65 -13.45 -19.34
C ALA A 60 -17.71 -14.55 -19.24
N VAL A 61 -18.16 -14.91 -18.03
CA VAL A 61 -19.21 -15.92 -17.82
C VAL A 61 -20.62 -15.34 -17.90
N LEU A 62 -20.84 -14.14 -17.40
CA LEU A 62 -22.19 -13.59 -17.24
C LEU A 62 -22.85 -13.19 -18.58
N HIS A 63 -22.11 -13.09 -19.68
CA HIS A 63 -22.60 -12.79 -21.03
C HIS A 63 -23.66 -11.66 -21.05
N THR A 64 -23.47 -10.63 -20.22
CA THR A 64 -24.46 -9.56 -20.09
C THR A 64 -24.42 -8.70 -21.36
N PRO A 65 -25.54 -8.59 -22.11
CA PRO A 65 -25.58 -7.81 -23.35
C PRO A 65 -25.55 -6.28 -23.10
N ASP A 66 -25.73 -5.85 -21.84
CA ASP A 66 -25.81 -4.44 -21.46
C ASP A 66 -24.73 -4.06 -20.43
N HIS A 67 -23.90 -3.08 -20.80
CA HIS A 67 -22.86 -2.51 -19.93
C HIS A 67 -23.44 -1.89 -18.64
N ALA A 68 -24.70 -1.44 -18.62
CA ALA A 68 -25.29 -0.86 -17.42
C ALA A 68 -25.51 -1.90 -16.31
N THR A 69 -25.88 -3.13 -16.67
CA THR A 69 -26.04 -4.24 -15.72
C THR A 69 -24.70 -4.60 -15.06
N LEU A 70 -23.60 -4.54 -15.81
CA LEU A 70 -22.25 -4.76 -15.29
C LEU A 70 -21.85 -3.69 -14.28
N VAL A 71 -22.04 -2.42 -14.62
CA VAL A 71 -21.73 -1.29 -13.74
C VAL A 71 -22.56 -1.39 -12.45
N PHE A 72 -23.84 -1.77 -12.56
CA PHE A 72 -24.70 -2.01 -11.41
C PHE A 72 -24.18 -3.14 -10.51
N MET A 73 -23.78 -4.27 -11.09
CA MET A 73 -23.22 -5.40 -10.33
C MET A 73 -21.95 -5.01 -9.58
N VAL A 74 -21.04 -4.29 -10.23
CA VAL A 74 -19.79 -3.81 -9.61
C VAL A 74 -20.07 -2.75 -8.53
N ALA A 75 -21.09 -1.91 -8.71
CA ALA A 75 -21.47 -0.90 -7.73
C ALA A 75 -22.12 -1.49 -6.47
N VAL A 76 -22.99 -2.50 -6.61
CA VAL A 76 -23.80 -3.03 -5.51
C VAL A 76 -23.19 -4.29 -4.89
N GLY A 77 -22.60 -5.18 -5.69
CA GLY A 77 -22.10 -6.48 -5.26
C GLY A 77 -21.10 -6.42 -4.10
N PRO A 78 -19.99 -5.65 -4.20
CA PRO A 78 -19.03 -5.49 -3.11
C PRO A 78 -19.67 -4.96 -1.82
N SER A 79 -20.62 -4.02 -1.94
CA SER A 79 -21.32 -3.42 -0.80
C SER A 79 -22.19 -4.46 -0.07
N LEU A 80 -22.91 -5.32 -0.79
CA LEU A 80 -23.72 -6.40 -0.20
C LEU A 80 -22.84 -7.42 0.53
N VAL A 81 -21.71 -7.81 -0.06
CA VAL A 81 -20.75 -8.73 0.58
C VAL A 81 -20.19 -8.10 1.86
N ALA A 82 -19.81 -6.81 1.82
CA ALA A 82 -19.31 -6.10 2.99
C ALA A 82 -20.35 -6.03 4.12
N LEU A 83 -21.61 -5.71 3.81
CA LEU A 83 -22.70 -5.67 4.79
C LEU A 83 -22.97 -7.05 5.42
N GLY A 84 -22.93 -8.13 4.61
CA GLY A 84 -23.12 -9.49 5.10
C GLY A 84 -21.99 -9.96 6.02
N LEU A 85 -20.74 -9.61 5.72
CA LEU A 85 -19.57 -10.03 6.49
C LEU A 85 -19.24 -9.11 7.68
N MET A 86 -19.84 -7.92 7.75
CA MET A 86 -19.56 -6.92 8.80
C MET A 86 -19.71 -7.50 10.22
N PHE A 87 -20.68 -8.40 10.45
CA PHE A 87 -20.93 -9.01 11.77
C PHE A 87 -19.83 -9.98 12.23
N VAL A 88 -19.07 -10.52 11.29
CA VAL A 88 -17.99 -11.50 11.53
C VAL A 88 -16.68 -10.80 11.88
N ILE A 89 -16.43 -9.60 11.35
CA ILE A 89 -15.18 -8.86 11.54
C ILE A 89 -15.18 -8.18 12.90
N ARG A 90 -14.36 -8.66 13.84
CA ARG A 90 -14.16 -8.03 15.15
C ARG A 90 -12.67 -7.89 15.49
N PRO A 91 -12.25 -6.76 16.09
CA PRO A 91 -10.92 -6.65 16.67
C PRO A 91 -10.85 -7.49 17.95
N VAL A 92 -9.94 -8.45 17.98
CA VAL A 92 -9.77 -9.41 19.10
C VAL A 92 -8.67 -8.96 20.06
N GLY A 93 -8.06 -7.79 19.84
CA GLY A 93 -7.05 -7.24 20.76
C GLY A 93 -5.84 -8.16 20.92
N GLY A 94 -5.30 -8.68 19.81
CA GLY A 94 -4.26 -9.73 19.71
C GLY A 94 -2.87 -9.41 20.28
N HIS A 95 -2.74 -8.42 21.16
CA HIS A 95 -1.47 -8.04 21.80
C HIS A 95 -0.89 -9.13 22.72
N ARG A 96 -1.67 -10.17 23.06
CA ARG A 96 -1.31 -11.18 24.07
C ARG A 96 -1.36 -12.65 23.66
N GLN A 97 -1.84 -13.00 22.45
CA GLN A 97 -1.92 -14.39 22.00
C GLN A 97 -1.28 -14.54 20.62
N VAL A 98 0.03 -14.79 20.59
CA VAL A 98 0.72 -15.26 19.37
C VAL A 98 0.56 -16.77 19.35
N ARG A 99 -0.24 -17.31 18.43
CA ARG A 99 -0.42 -18.76 18.36
C ARG A 99 0.70 -19.36 17.51
N PRO A 100 1.32 -20.48 17.91
CA PRO A 100 2.31 -21.15 17.07
C PRO A 100 1.72 -21.60 15.72
N SER A 101 0.40 -21.85 15.65
CA SER A 101 -0.34 -22.15 14.42
C SER A 101 -0.39 -20.99 13.43
N ASP A 102 -0.22 -19.73 13.87
CA ASP A 102 -0.33 -18.55 13.01
C ASP A 102 0.65 -18.63 11.83
N LYS A 103 1.89 -19.10 12.07
CA LYS A 103 2.90 -19.23 11.01
C LYS A 103 2.43 -20.18 9.90
N ASN A 104 1.89 -21.34 10.27
CA ASN A 104 1.42 -22.33 9.30
C ASN A 104 0.16 -21.83 8.57
N SER A 105 -0.75 -21.16 9.28
CA SER A 105 -1.94 -20.54 8.67
C SER A 105 -1.56 -19.45 7.67
N PHE A 106 -0.62 -18.56 8.01
CA PHE A 106 -0.12 -17.54 7.07
C PHE A 106 0.53 -18.19 5.85
N MET A 107 1.39 -19.20 6.03
CA MET A 107 2.02 -19.91 4.91
C MET A 107 0.98 -20.57 3.99
N PHE A 108 -0.06 -21.18 4.55
CA PHE A 108 -1.16 -21.77 3.77
C PHE A 108 -1.92 -20.71 2.94
N ILE A 109 -2.29 -19.58 3.55
CA ILE A 109 -2.95 -18.48 2.84
C ILE A 109 -2.05 -17.93 1.73
N TYR A 110 -0.75 -17.77 2.01
CA TYR A 110 0.24 -17.35 1.01
C TYR A 110 0.32 -18.31 -0.18
N SER A 111 0.36 -19.63 0.09
CA SER A 111 0.36 -20.65 -0.96
C SER A 111 -0.90 -20.59 -1.83
N ILE A 112 -2.08 -20.42 -1.22
CA ILE A 112 -3.33 -20.21 -1.97
C ILE A 112 -3.28 -18.93 -2.78
N CYS A 113 -2.78 -17.84 -2.22
CA CYS A 113 -2.66 -16.56 -2.91
C CYS A 113 -1.77 -16.67 -4.16
N LEU A 114 -0.62 -17.34 -4.04
CA LEU A 114 0.29 -17.60 -5.16
C LEU A 114 -0.34 -18.55 -6.20
N LEU A 115 -1.01 -19.60 -5.73
CA LEU A 115 -1.75 -20.52 -6.60
C LEU A 115 -2.83 -19.77 -7.39
N LEU A 116 -3.65 -18.96 -6.72
CA LEU A 116 -4.70 -18.15 -7.32
C LEU A 116 -4.17 -17.19 -8.38
N ALA A 117 -3.03 -16.54 -8.13
CA ALA A 117 -2.41 -15.67 -9.11
C ALA A 117 -1.85 -16.44 -10.31
N SER A 118 -1.13 -17.54 -10.07
CA SER A 118 -0.65 -18.40 -11.16
C SER A 118 -1.79 -18.97 -12.00
N TYR A 119 -2.90 -19.31 -11.36
CA TYR A 119 -4.13 -19.76 -11.98
C TYR A 119 -4.75 -18.67 -12.86
N LEU A 120 -4.94 -17.47 -12.33
CA LEU A 120 -5.49 -16.33 -13.09
C LEU A 120 -4.62 -15.97 -14.30
N VAL A 121 -3.29 -15.99 -14.16
CA VAL A 121 -2.36 -15.80 -15.29
C VAL A 121 -2.59 -16.87 -16.36
N GLY A 122 -2.66 -18.14 -15.95
CA GLY A 122 -2.91 -19.25 -16.86
C GLY A 122 -4.24 -19.10 -17.59
N VAL A 123 -5.32 -18.75 -16.89
CA VAL A 123 -6.64 -18.56 -17.50
C VAL A 123 -6.63 -17.40 -18.50
N MET A 124 -6.04 -16.25 -18.15
CA MET A 124 -5.97 -15.10 -19.06
C MET A 124 -5.19 -15.45 -20.33
N LEU A 125 -4.00 -16.05 -20.20
CA LEU A 125 -3.23 -16.47 -21.36
C LEU A 125 -3.99 -17.48 -22.23
N VAL A 126 -4.64 -18.46 -21.62
CA VAL A 126 -5.40 -19.48 -22.38
C VAL A 126 -6.58 -18.85 -23.13
N GLN A 127 -7.28 -17.88 -22.53
CA GLN A 127 -8.39 -17.16 -23.18
C GLN A 127 -7.92 -16.24 -24.31
N ASP A 128 -6.75 -15.63 -24.17
CA ASP A 128 -6.19 -14.74 -25.20
C ASP A 128 -5.73 -15.52 -26.44
N PHE A 129 -5.23 -16.75 -26.25
CA PHE A 129 -4.72 -17.59 -27.36
C PHE A 129 -5.74 -18.58 -27.93
N LEU A 130 -6.73 -19.01 -27.14
CA LEU A 130 -7.71 -20.01 -27.55
C LEU A 130 -9.13 -19.47 -27.41
N ASN A 131 -9.93 -19.63 -28.46
CA ASN A 131 -11.38 -19.44 -28.38
C ASN A 131 -11.99 -20.59 -27.56
N LEU A 132 -12.13 -20.38 -26.26
CA LEU A 132 -12.71 -21.36 -25.34
C LEU A 132 -14.23 -21.40 -25.49
N SER A 133 -14.82 -22.58 -25.27
CA SER A 133 -16.26 -22.71 -25.16
C SER A 133 -16.77 -22.19 -23.82
N ASP A 134 -18.02 -21.72 -23.79
CA ASP A 134 -18.67 -21.16 -22.60
C ASP A 134 -18.64 -22.13 -21.41
N ASN A 135 -18.73 -23.43 -21.68
CA ASN A 135 -18.65 -24.49 -20.67
C ASN A 135 -17.26 -24.54 -20.00
N VAL A 136 -16.19 -24.34 -20.77
CA VAL A 136 -14.81 -24.29 -20.25
C VAL A 136 -14.60 -23.02 -19.44
N VAL A 137 -15.04 -21.86 -19.95
CA VAL A 137 -14.93 -20.57 -19.22
C VAL A 137 -15.70 -20.62 -17.90
N THR A 138 -16.89 -21.22 -17.90
CA THR A 138 -17.69 -21.45 -16.68
C THR A 138 -16.96 -22.37 -15.70
N SER A 139 -16.38 -23.48 -16.18
CA SER A 139 -15.62 -24.41 -15.33
C SER A 139 -14.39 -23.74 -14.70
N LEU A 140 -13.66 -22.94 -15.47
CA LEU A 140 -12.52 -22.16 -14.97
C LEU A 140 -12.96 -21.14 -13.91
N THR A 141 -14.13 -20.54 -14.08
CA THR A 141 -14.67 -19.59 -13.10
C THR A 141 -15.13 -20.29 -11.82
N VAL A 142 -15.71 -21.49 -11.91
CA VAL A 142 -16.06 -22.29 -10.72
C VAL A 142 -14.80 -22.66 -9.92
N ILE A 143 -13.73 -23.10 -10.59
CA ILE A 143 -12.44 -23.39 -9.95
C ILE A 143 -11.88 -22.14 -9.26
N LEU A 144 -12.00 -20.96 -9.90
CA LEU A 144 -11.58 -19.68 -9.31
C LEU A 144 -12.29 -19.40 -7.98
N PHE A 145 -13.61 -19.58 -7.93
CA PHE A 145 -14.39 -19.36 -6.70
C PHE A 145 -14.04 -20.37 -5.60
N ILE A 146 -13.77 -21.63 -5.95
CA ILE A 146 -13.29 -22.64 -4.99
C ILE A 146 -11.96 -22.20 -4.36
N LEU A 147 -11.01 -21.76 -5.19
CA LEU A 147 -9.72 -21.25 -4.70
C LEU A 147 -9.89 -19.99 -3.84
N LEU A 148 -10.79 -19.08 -4.22
CA LEU A 148 -11.06 -17.83 -3.49
C LEU A 148 -11.68 -18.08 -2.10
N ILE A 149 -12.55 -19.06 -1.97
CA ILE A 149 -13.24 -19.41 -0.71
C ILE A 149 -12.34 -20.26 0.21
N SER A 150 -11.36 -20.97 -0.35
CA SER A 150 -10.51 -21.91 0.39
C SER A 150 -9.83 -21.35 1.67
N PRO A 151 -9.43 -20.06 1.78
CA PRO A 151 -8.87 -19.53 3.03
C PRO A 151 -9.84 -19.56 4.22
N ILE A 152 -11.16 -19.62 3.98
CA ILE A 152 -12.19 -19.77 5.03
C ILE A 152 -12.09 -21.13 5.73
N ALA A 153 -11.46 -22.12 5.11
CA ALA A 153 -11.21 -23.40 5.76
C ALA A 153 -10.41 -23.26 7.06
N ILE A 154 -9.46 -22.31 7.14
CA ILE A 154 -8.65 -22.10 8.36
C ILE A 154 -9.52 -21.74 9.58
N PRO A 155 -10.31 -20.64 9.58
CA PRO A 155 -11.12 -20.30 10.74
C PRO A 155 -12.15 -21.38 11.07
N VAL A 156 -12.69 -22.08 10.07
CA VAL A 156 -13.60 -23.23 10.30
C VAL A 156 -12.86 -24.35 11.04
N THR A 157 -11.71 -24.79 10.54
CA THR A 157 -10.90 -25.84 11.18
C THR A 157 -10.48 -25.44 12.58
N LEU A 158 -10.01 -24.21 12.79
CA LEU A 158 -9.65 -23.73 14.13
C LEU A 158 -10.86 -23.67 15.07
N SER A 159 -12.05 -23.31 14.59
CA SER A 159 -13.26 -23.28 15.41
C SER A 159 -13.75 -24.67 15.83
N PHE A 160 -13.62 -25.67 14.95
CA PHE A 160 -14.12 -27.02 15.23
C PHE A 160 -13.08 -27.91 15.93
N PHE A 161 -11.79 -27.74 15.64
CA PHE A 161 -10.72 -28.63 16.13
C PHE A 161 -9.89 -28.05 17.28
N SER A 162 -9.95 -26.74 17.60
CA SER A 162 -9.18 -26.16 18.72
C SER A 162 -9.89 -26.22 20.09
N LYS A 163 -10.89 -27.08 20.27
CA LYS A 163 -11.56 -27.26 21.58
C LYS A 163 -10.64 -27.77 22.71
N THR A 164 -9.40 -28.14 22.41
CA THR A 164 -8.47 -28.76 23.37
C THR A 164 -7.48 -27.78 24.03
N GLU A 165 -7.49 -26.50 23.69
CA GLU A 165 -6.46 -25.56 24.16
C GLU A 165 -7.03 -24.17 24.55
N TYR A 166 -8.16 -24.16 25.26
CA TYR A 166 -8.61 -22.96 25.98
C TYR A 166 -8.22 -23.10 27.45
N PRO A 167 -7.39 -22.20 28.01
CA PRO A 167 -7.42 -21.97 29.45
C PRO A 167 -8.86 -21.63 29.82
N SER A 168 -9.34 -22.15 30.93
CA SER A 168 -10.73 -21.94 31.36
C SER A 168 -11.09 -20.44 31.41
N PRO A 169 -12.37 -20.05 31.24
CA PRO A 169 -12.81 -18.65 31.46
C PRO A 169 -12.39 -18.13 32.83
N THR A 170 -12.23 -19.05 33.79
CA THR A 170 -11.71 -18.81 35.13
C THR A 170 -10.23 -18.46 35.13
N GLU A 171 -9.38 -19.12 34.32
CA GLU A 171 -7.97 -18.75 34.15
C GLU A 171 -7.80 -17.43 33.40
N GLU A 172 -8.64 -17.14 32.40
CA GLU A 172 -8.59 -15.86 31.68
C GLU A 172 -9.09 -14.70 32.56
N ALA A 173 -10.12 -14.95 33.40
CA ALA A 173 -10.56 -14.03 34.43
C ALA A 173 -9.51 -13.85 35.53
N LEU A 174 -8.85 -14.91 35.99
CA LEU A 174 -7.79 -14.87 37.01
C LEU A 174 -6.50 -14.26 36.47
N LEU A 175 -6.15 -14.44 35.19
CA LEU A 175 -5.05 -13.72 34.53
C LEU A 175 -5.42 -12.25 34.36
N SER A 176 -6.66 -11.94 33.97
CA SER A 176 -7.15 -10.57 33.84
C SER A 176 -7.28 -9.88 35.21
N GLU A 177 -7.59 -10.61 36.28
CA GLU A 177 -7.60 -10.14 37.67
C GLU A 177 -6.20 -10.04 38.28
N ALA A 178 -5.30 -10.98 38.02
CA ALA A 178 -3.90 -10.88 38.44
C ALA A 178 -3.20 -9.72 37.72
N LEU A 179 -3.52 -9.49 36.45
CA LEU A 179 -3.01 -8.36 35.66
C LEU A 179 -3.72 -7.04 35.97
N LYS A 180 -4.99 -7.08 36.41
CA LYS A 180 -5.66 -5.92 37.02
C LYS A 180 -5.17 -5.65 38.43
N GLY A 181 -4.73 -6.67 39.17
CA GLY A 181 -4.11 -6.60 40.48
C GLY A 181 -2.70 -6.01 40.41
N GLU A 182 -1.94 -6.36 39.38
CA GLU A 182 -0.69 -5.67 39.03
C GLU A 182 -0.98 -4.24 38.53
N ALA A 183 -2.04 -4.03 37.73
CA ALA A 183 -2.45 -2.70 37.28
C ALA A 183 -2.98 -1.80 38.43
N SER A 184 -3.66 -2.36 39.43
CA SER A 184 -4.20 -1.64 40.59
C SER A 184 -3.12 -1.42 41.66
N THR A 185 -2.16 -2.35 41.79
CA THR A 185 -0.96 -2.12 42.62
C THR A 185 0.01 -1.12 41.95
N SER A 186 -0.05 -0.97 40.62
CA SER A 186 0.65 0.11 39.91
C SER A 186 -0.12 1.42 39.85
N GLN A 187 -1.45 1.44 40.02
CA GLN A 187 -2.24 2.69 40.02
C GLN A 187 -2.22 3.45 41.36
N GLU A 188 -1.74 2.84 42.46
CA GLU A 188 -1.45 3.56 43.71
C GLU A 188 0.05 3.82 43.95
N LYS A 189 0.92 3.44 43.01
CA LYS A 189 2.38 3.74 43.05
C LYS A 189 2.89 4.55 41.86
N GLU A 190 2.00 5.13 41.07
CA GLU A 190 2.35 5.92 39.88
C GLU A 190 2.59 7.41 40.15
N ASP A 191 3.03 7.77 41.36
CA ASP A 191 3.58 9.10 41.62
C ASP A 191 5.05 8.97 42.03
N GLN A 192 5.93 9.08 41.02
CA GLN A 192 7.39 9.29 41.09
C GLN A 192 8.20 8.07 41.59
N PRO A 193 9.00 7.37 40.74
CA PRO A 193 10.27 7.91 40.20
C PRO A 193 10.74 7.35 38.82
N GLU A 194 9.96 6.52 38.13
CA GLU A 194 10.42 5.78 36.93
C GLU A 194 10.33 6.59 35.62
N LEU A 195 9.35 7.49 35.50
CA LEU A 195 9.12 8.30 34.29
C LEU A 195 10.27 9.29 34.01
N ILE A 196 11.12 9.56 35.01
CA ILE A 196 12.22 10.52 34.94
C ILE A 196 13.50 9.85 34.42
N LEU A 197 13.57 8.51 34.43
CA LEU A 197 14.77 7.79 34.02
C LEU A 197 15.00 7.81 32.50
N SER A 198 13.93 7.90 31.71
CA SER A 198 13.98 7.79 30.25
C SER A 198 14.21 9.12 29.52
N GLU A 199 13.80 10.26 30.10
CA GLU A 199 14.05 11.59 29.52
C GLU A 199 15.55 11.98 29.55
N VAL A 200 16.34 11.37 30.44
CA VAL A 200 17.76 11.72 30.59
C VAL A 200 18.67 10.95 29.61
N GLU A 201 18.16 9.93 28.92
CA GLU A 201 18.92 9.24 27.88
C GLU A 201 18.85 9.94 26.50
N GLU A 202 17.85 10.77 26.21
CA GLU A 202 17.62 11.29 24.84
C GLU A 202 17.96 12.77 24.61
N GLU A 203 18.19 13.61 25.62
CA GLU A 203 18.78 14.95 25.42
C GLU A 203 20.32 14.90 25.37
N LYS A 204 20.85 14.02 24.51
CA LYS A 204 22.30 13.87 24.34
C LYS A 204 22.83 14.99 23.43
N SER A 205 23.13 16.15 24.00
CA SER A 205 23.90 17.18 23.30
C SER A 205 25.30 16.61 22.97
N LYS A 206 25.82 16.93 21.77
CA LYS A 206 27.15 16.48 21.28
C LYS A 206 28.32 16.82 22.22
N GLU A 207 28.09 17.70 23.20
CA GLU A 207 29.06 18.19 24.19
C GLU A 207 29.21 17.27 25.42
N ILE A 208 28.22 16.41 25.71
CA ILE A 208 28.25 15.49 26.87
C ILE A 208 29.01 14.19 26.54
N ASP A 209 29.16 13.88 25.26
CA ASP A 209 29.84 12.65 24.82
C ASP A 209 31.37 12.72 24.94
N SER A 210 31.95 13.93 25.00
CA SER A 210 33.39 14.17 25.14
C SER A 210 33.90 14.21 26.59
N LEU A 211 33.00 14.11 27.58
CA LEU A 211 33.36 14.19 28.99
C LEU A 211 33.78 12.81 29.56
N PRO A 212 34.67 12.79 30.58
CA PRO A 212 35.02 11.57 31.30
C PRO A 212 33.78 10.84 31.88
N PRO A 213 33.80 9.49 31.98
CA PRO A 213 32.63 8.68 32.39
C PRO A 213 32.06 9.03 33.78
N SER A 214 32.87 9.59 34.66
CA SER A 214 32.49 10.03 36.01
C SER A 214 31.69 11.34 35.98
N GLU A 215 32.06 12.28 35.13
CA GLU A 215 31.46 13.61 35.04
C GLU A 215 30.13 13.58 34.29
N ARG A 216 30.02 12.69 33.29
CA ARG A 216 28.76 12.38 32.62
C ARG A 216 27.70 11.87 33.60
N ARG A 217 28.07 10.92 34.48
CA ARG A 217 27.16 10.37 35.51
C ARG A 217 26.67 11.43 36.47
N ARG A 218 27.53 12.38 36.83
CA ARG A 218 27.21 13.46 37.76
C ARG A 218 26.22 14.47 37.16
N ARG A 219 26.40 14.86 35.89
CA ARG A 219 25.47 15.76 35.18
C ARG A 219 24.12 15.11 34.90
N ILE A 220 24.09 13.82 34.57
CA ILE A 220 22.86 13.04 34.41
C ILE A 220 22.06 13.03 35.72
N ALA A 221 22.72 12.75 36.85
CA ALA A 221 22.07 12.75 38.16
C ALA A 221 21.57 14.15 38.57
N ASP A 222 22.30 15.22 38.25
CA ASP A 222 21.89 16.60 38.54
C ASP A 222 20.68 17.06 37.70
N LEU A 223 20.64 16.67 36.42
CA LEU A 223 19.48 16.91 35.53
C LEU A 223 18.25 16.12 35.99
N GLN A 224 18.44 14.86 36.40
CA GLN A 224 17.37 14.04 36.99
C GLN A 224 16.80 14.70 38.25
N ALA A 225 17.66 15.14 39.17
CA ALA A 225 17.22 15.79 40.40
C ALA A 225 16.41 17.08 40.13
N LYS A 226 16.82 17.88 39.15
CA LYS A 226 16.09 19.10 38.75
C LYS A 226 14.73 18.80 38.11
N LEU A 227 14.62 17.75 37.30
CA LEU A 227 13.36 17.34 36.69
C LEU A 227 12.36 16.78 37.71
N VAL A 228 12.82 15.96 38.67
CA VAL A 228 12.00 15.50 39.81
C VAL A 228 11.46 16.71 40.59
N GLN A 229 12.33 17.68 40.88
CA GLN A 229 11.96 18.85 41.67
C GLN A 229 11.00 19.79 40.93
N ALA A 230 11.08 19.84 39.59
CA ALA A 230 10.15 20.61 38.75
C ALA A 230 8.77 19.92 38.64
N ALA A 231 8.73 18.59 38.54
CA ALA A 231 7.50 17.80 38.51
C ALA A 231 6.75 17.86 39.87
N ALA A 232 7.48 17.75 40.98
CA ALA A 232 6.92 17.81 42.34
C ALA A 232 6.28 19.17 42.69
N ARG A 233 6.66 20.26 42.00
CA ARG A 233 6.06 21.59 42.19
C ARG A 233 4.73 21.79 41.45
N GLY A 234 4.19 20.76 40.78
CA GLY A 234 2.89 20.82 40.10
C GLY A 234 2.81 21.80 38.91
N GLY A 235 3.93 22.43 38.53
CA GLY A 235 3.97 23.53 37.56
C GLY A 235 4.09 23.10 36.11
N VAL A 236 4.35 21.82 35.82
CA VAL A 236 4.52 21.36 34.44
C VAL A 236 3.90 19.96 34.31
N ARG A 237 2.68 19.88 33.76
CA ARG A 237 2.28 18.68 33.00
C ARG A 237 3.22 18.62 31.82
N ILE A 238 4.35 17.93 31.97
CA ILE A 238 5.23 17.62 30.84
C ILE A 238 4.39 16.67 29.98
N ARG A 239 3.73 17.23 28.96
CA ARG A 239 2.99 16.45 27.98
C ARG A 239 4.05 15.75 27.14
N SER A 240 4.55 14.62 27.64
CA SER A 240 5.56 13.80 27.00
C SER A 240 5.12 13.56 25.55
N ARG A 241 5.94 14.00 24.61
CA ARG A 241 5.66 13.79 23.19
C ARG A 241 5.90 12.32 22.93
N PRO A 242 4.96 11.60 22.28
CA PRO A 242 5.12 10.17 22.09
C PRO A 242 6.42 9.88 21.33
N HIS A 243 7.15 8.87 21.80
CA HIS A 243 8.34 8.36 21.15
C HIS A 243 7.93 7.46 19.99
N ARG A 244 8.78 7.35 18.96
CA ARG A 244 8.49 6.48 17.81
C ARG A 244 8.34 5.03 18.27
N GLY A 245 7.28 4.36 17.83
CA GLY A 245 6.86 3.06 18.35
C GLY A 245 5.70 3.12 19.33
N GLU A 246 5.38 4.31 19.87
CA GLU A 246 4.19 4.54 20.69
C GLU A 246 2.98 4.95 19.83
N ASN A 247 1.82 5.12 20.45
CA ASN A 247 0.59 5.51 19.75
C ASN A 247 0.53 7.04 19.54
N PHE A 248 0.63 7.47 18.29
CA PHE A 248 0.48 8.86 17.89
C PHE A 248 -0.97 9.17 17.53
N THR A 249 -1.39 10.40 17.80
CA THR A 249 -2.55 11.01 17.14
C THR A 249 -2.15 11.59 15.78
N LEU A 250 -3.09 11.78 14.86
CA LEU A 250 -2.83 12.34 13.53
C LEU A 250 -2.10 13.69 13.61
N MET A 251 -2.57 14.60 14.48
CA MET A 251 -1.95 15.93 14.63
C MET A 251 -0.50 15.84 15.14
N GLN A 252 -0.21 14.90 16.04
CA GLN A 252 1.17 14.67 16.50
C GLN A 252 2.05 14.10 15.40
N ALA A 253 1.51 13.23 14.53
CA ALA A 253 2.22 12.69 13.38
C ALA A 253 2.54 13.77 12.33
N LEU A 254 1.59 14.66 12.02
CA LEU A 254 1.75 15.75 11.05
C LEU A 254 2.82 16.77 11.44
N VAL A 255 3.16 16.90 12.72
CA VAL A 255 4.26 17.77 13.17
C VAL A 255 5.63 17.10 12.97
N LYS A 256 5.70 15.78 12.73
CA LYS A 256 6.97 15.05 12.57
C LYS A 256 7.46 15.09 11.13
N ALA A 257 8.70 15.54 10.94
CA ALA A 257 9.37 15.52 9.63
C ALA A 257 9.38 14.13 8.99
N ASP A 258 9.56 13.07 9.78
CA ASP A 258 9.57 11.70 9.28
C ASP A 258 8.25 11.29 8.62
N PHE A 259 7.12 11.82 9.08
CA PHE A 259 5.81 11.55 8.46
C PHE A 259 5.73 12.17 7.06
N TRP A 260 6.21 13.41 6.90
CA TRP A 260 6.30 14.08 5.61
C TRP A 260 7.32 13.46 4.67
N LEU A 261 8.44 12.95 5.19
CA LEU A 261 9.40 12.20 4.39
C LEU A 261 8.76 10.92 3.81
N ILE A 262 7.97 10.20 4.61
CA ILE A 262 7.22 9.02 4.15
C ILE A 262 6.19 9.43 3.10
N TRP A 263 5.42 10.49 3.36
CA TRP A 263 4.41 11.00 2.43
C TRP A 263 5.02 11.41 1.09
N LEU A 264 6.15 12.15 1.11
CA LEU A 264 6.83 12.61 -0.10
C LEU A 264 7.49 11.45 -0.85
N SER A 265 8.11 10.50 -0.14
CA SER A 265 8.64 9.28 -0.76
C SER A 265 7.53 8.45 -1.43
N LEU A 266 6.39 8.33 -0.74
CA LEU A 266 5.21 7.67 -1.29
C LEU A 266 4.69 8.42 -2.53
N LEU A 267 4.54 9.75 -2.47
CA LEU A 267 4.12 10.56 -3.61
C LEU A 267 5.02 10.30 -4.83
N LEU A 268 6.34 10.41 -4.68
CA LEU A 268 7.29 10.25 -5.78
C LEU A 268 7.34 8.81 -6.33
N GLY A 269 7.28 7.81 -5.45
CA GLY A 269 7.37 6.40 -5.84
C GLY A 269 6.04 5.82 -6.32
N SER A 270 4.99 5.88 -5.51
CA SER A 270 3.69 5.30 -5.88
C SER A 270 2.96 6.15 -6.92
N GLY A 271 3.11 7.48 -6.89
CA GLY A 271 2.52 8.37 -7.89
C GLY A 271 3.07 8.11 -9.30
N SER A 272 4.37 7.83 -9.43
CA SER A 272 4.96 7.51 -10.74
C SER A 272 4.47 6.15 -11.27
N GLY A 273 4.34 5.15 -10.39
CA GLY A 273 3.75 3.85 -10.75
C GLY A 273 2.29 3.96 -11.17
N LEU A 274 1.52 4.78 -10.45
CA LEU A 274 0.13 5.06 -10.79
C LEU A 274 0.02 5.77 -12.15
N THR A 275 0.94 6.68 -12.47
CA THR A 275 0.99 7.34 -13.78
C THR A 275 1.12 6.34 -14.93
N VAL A 276 1.95 5.29 -14.77
CA VAL A 276 2.03 4.23 -15.78
C VAL A 276 0.71 3.48 -15.87
N ILE A 277 0.10 3.11 -14.73
CA ILE A 277 -1.17 2.37 -14.73
C ILE A 277 -2.29 3.16 -15.42
N ASP A 278 -2.41 4.45 -15.11
CA ASP A 278 -3.44 5.34 -15.64
C ASP A 278 -3.30 5.51 -17.17
N ASN A 279 -2.08 5.54 -17.69
CA ASN A 279 -1.80 5.83 -19.11
C ASN A 279 -1.34 4.60 -19.91
N LEU A 280 -1.29 3.40 -19.31
CA LEU A 280 -0.68 2.22 -19.93
C LEU A 280 -1.34 1.85 -21.26
N GLY A 281 -2.67 2.02 -21.33
CA GLY A 281 -3.43 1.78 -22.54
C GLY A 281 -2.96 2.67 -23.69
N GLN A 282 -2.83 3.98 -23.46
CA GLN A 282 -2.34 4.93 -24.44
C GLN A 282 -0.86 4.69 -24.78
N MET A 283 -0.02 4.41 -23.78
CA MET A 283 1.40 4.11 -24.00
C MET A 283 1.61 2.86 -24.86
N SER A 284 0.84 1.80 -24.64
CA SER A 284 0.92 0.57 -25.42
C SER A 284 0.44 0.75 -26.86
N GLN A 285 -0.63 1.50 -27.07
CA GLN A 285 -1.11 1.86 -28.41
C GLN A 285 -0.09 2.72 -29.15
N ALA A 286 0.48 3.75 -28.50
CA ALA A 286 1.52 4.60 -29.08
C ALA A 286 2.79 3.80 -29.44
N ALA A 287 3.12 2.76 -28.66
CA ALA A 287 4.22 1.84 -28.96
C ALA A 287 3.93 0.84 -30.10
N GLY A 288 2.71 0.82 -30.66
CA GLY A 288 2.32 -0.01 -31.80
C GLY A 288 1.63 -1.33 -31.44
N PHE A 289 1.26 -1.55 -30.17
CA PHE A 289 0.50 -2.72 -29.77
C PHE A 289 -1.00 -2.53 -29.99
N GLN A 290 -1.65 -3.54 -30.58
CA GLN A 290 -3.11 -3.51 -30.84
C GLN A 290 -3.91 -3.82 -29.56
N ASP A 291 -3.40 -4.72 -28.73
CA ASP A 291 -4.08 -5.24 -27.54
C ASP A 291 -3.58 -4.61 -26.24
N ALA A 292 -4.02 -3.38 -25.98
CA ALA A 292 -3.68 -2.65 -24.75
C ALA A 292 -4.08 -3.40 -23.45
N HIS A 293 -5.17 -4.18 -23.52
CA HIS A 293 -5.71 -4.91 -22.37
C HIS A 293 -4.72 -5.95 -21.81
N ASN A 294 -3.88 -6.55 -22.65
CA ASN A 294 -2.85 -7.51 -22.23
C ASN A 294 -1.87 -6.89 -21.22
N PHE A 295 -1.44 -5.65 -21.46
CA PHE A 295 -0.53 -4.95 -20.56
C PHE A 295 -1.19 -4.53 -19.26
N VAL A 296 -2.46 -4.15 -19.30
CA VAL A 296 -3.25 -3.83 -18.10
C VAL A 296 -3.40 -5.08 -17.21
N SER A 297 -3.76 -6.21 -17.80
CA SER A 297 -3.87 -7.50 -17.11
C SER A 297 -2.53 -7.96 -16.49
N LEU A 298 -1.45 -7.93 -17.28
CA LEU A 298 -0.10 -8.25 -16.80
C LEU A 298 0.31 -7.35 -15.62
N THR A 299 0.08 -6.05 -15.73
CA THR A 299 0.41 -5.09 -14.66
C THR A 299 -0.35 -5.40 -13.37
N SER A 300 -1.60 -5.85 -13.46
CA SER A 300 -2.40 -6.25 -12.29
C SER A 300 -1.80 -7.47 -11.56
N ILE A 301 -1.30 -8.45 -12.30
CA ILE A 301 -0.62 -9.63 -11.75
C ILE A 301 0.67 -9.22 -11.04
N TRP A 302 1.49 -8.41 -11.71
CA TRP A 302 2.74 -7.91 -11.12
C TRP A 302 2.46 -7.05 -9.90
N ASN A 303 1.38 -6.27 -9.91
CA ASN A 303 0.93 -5.52 -8.73
C ASN A 303 0.57 -6.43 -7.56
N PHE A 304 -0.19 -7.50 -7.81
CA PHE A 304 -0.51 -8.50 -6.81
C PHE A 304 0.76 -9.12 -6.20
N LEU A 305 1.66 -9.63 -7.04
CA LEU A 305 2.89 -10.25 -6.60
C LEU A 305 3.78 -9.26 -5.84
N GLY A 306 3.80 -8.00 -6.26
CA GLY A 306 4.46 -6.92 -5.55
C GLY A 306 3.91 -6.70 -4.13
N ARG A 307 2.58 -6.72 -3.95
CA ARG A 307 1.95 -6.55 -2.63
C ARG A 307 2.25 -7.73 -1.71
N VAL A 308 2.06 -8.96 -2.20
CA VAL A 308 2.28 -10.19 -1.45
C VAL A 308 3.76 -10.37 -1.11
N GLY A 309 4.63 -10.21 -2.11
CA GLY A 309 6.08 -10.31 -1.99
C GLY A 309 6.69 -9.18 -1.17
N GLY A 310 6.29 -7.93 -1.38
CA GLY A 310 6.77 -6.78 -0.61
C GLY A 310 6.40 -6.85 0.88
N GLY A 311 5.18 -7.32 1.19
CA GLY A 311 4.74 -7.57 2.55
C GLY A 311 5.61 -8.62 3.26
N TYR A 312 5.84 -9.76 2.60
CA TYR A 312 6.65 -10.85 3.13
C TYR A 312 8.14 -10.51 3.22
N PHE A 313 8.73 -9.97 2.15
CA PHE A 313 10.14 -9.60 2.08
C PHE A 313 10.51 -8.52 3.11
N SER A 314 9.64 -7.52 3.31
CA SER A 314 9.89 -6.51 4.35
C SER A 314 9.80 -7.07 5.77
N GLU A 315 9.01 -8.13 5.99
CA GLU A 315 8.94 -8.83 7.27
C GLU A 315 10.24 -9.55 7.59
N ILE A 316 10.83 -10.25 6.61
CA ILE A 316 12.12 -10.93 6.76
C ILE A 316 13.19 -9.91 7.16
N ILE A 317 13.28 -8.78 6.45
CA ILE A 317 14.27 -7.73 6.74
C ILE A 317 14.15 -7.22 8.18
N VAL A 318 12.92 -6.97 8.64
CA VAL A 318 12.69 -6.46 9.99
C VAL A 318 12.97 -7.52 11.05
N ARG A 319 12.51 -8.76 10.86
CA ARG A 319 12.66 -9.82 11.87
C ARG A 319 14.07 -10.37 11.98
N GLU A 320 14.74 -10.62 10.85
CA GLU A 320 16.06 -11.24 10.85
C GLU A 320 17.19 -10.22 10.99
N ARG A 321 17.03 -9.02 10.41
CA ARG A 321 18.10 -8.00 10.40
C ARG A 321 17.82 -6.79 11.29
N ALA A 322 16.67 -6.73 11.96
CA ALA A 322 16.23 -5.60 12.80
C ALA A 322 16.37 -4.24 12.09
N TYR A 323 16.16 -4.24 10.76
CA TYR A 323 16.37 -3.07 9.90
C TYR A 323 15.04 -2.46 9.45
N PRO A 324 14.94 -1.12 9.28
CA PRO A 324 13.69 -0.48 8.87
C PRO A 324 13.14 -1.00 7.53
N ARG A 325 11.81 -1.20 7.47
CA ARG A 325 11.09 -1.64 6.26
C ARG A 325 11.33 -0.77 5.03
N HIS A 326 11.67 0.49 5.24
CA HIS A 326 11.94 1.46 4.19
C HIS A 326 13.14 1.07 3.30
N ILE A 327 14.01 0.12 3.70
CA ILE A 327 14.97 -0.48 2.76
C ILE A 327 14.26 -1.23 1.64
N ALA A 328 13.28 -2.07 1.96
CA ALA A 328 12.52 -2.81 0.96
C ALA A 328 11.77 -1.84 0.05
N LEU A 329 11.27 -0.73 0.60
CA LEU A 329 10.64 0.34 -0.17
C LEU A 329 11.63 1.02 -1.13
N ALA A 330 12.83 1.35 -0.67
CA ALA A 330 13.88 1.92 -1.52
C ALA A 330 14.25 0.98 -2.67
N LEU A 331 14.39 -0.33 -2.40
CA LEU A 331 14.64 -1.34 -3.42
C LEU A 331 13.49 -1.40 -4.44
N ALA A 332 12.23 -1.38 -3.97
CA ALA A 332 11.07 -1.33 -4.86
C ALA A 332 11.06 -0.06 -5.74
N GLN A 333 11.42 1.10 -5.20
CA GLN A 333 11.53 2.35 -5.96
C GLN A 333 12.65 2.33 -6.99
N ILE A 334 13.80 1.70 -6.70
CA ILE A 334 14.88 1.51 -7.67
C ILE A 334 14.44 0.56 -8.80
N LEU A 335 13.70 -0.51 -8.48
CA LEU A 335 13.12 -1.39 -9.50
C LEU A 335 12.14 -0.61 -10.41
N MET A 336 11.30 0.25 -9.84
CA MET A 336 10.42 1.12 -10.63
C MET A 336 11.20 2.12 -11.48
N ALA A 337 12.27 2.72 -10.96
CA ALA A 337 13.13 3.62 -11.72
C ALA A 337 13.71 2.93 -12.96
N ALA A 338 14.16 1.68 -12.81
CA ALA A 338 14.62 0.85 -13.92
C ALA A 338 13.47 0.54 -14.91
N GLY A 339 12.27 0.23 -14.42
CA GLY A 339 11.10 0.02 -15.27
C GLY A 339 10.71 1.25 -16.09
N HIS A 340 10.69 2.43 -15.47
CA HIS A 340 10.47 3.70 -16.17
C HIS A 340 11.56 4.01 -17.20
N PHE A 341 12.82 3.72 -16.86
CA PHE A 341 13.91 3.87 -17.82
C PHE A 341 13.75 2.93 -19.02
N LEU A 342 13.34 1.68 -18.81
CA LEU A 342 13.06 0.72 -19.89
C LEU A 342 11.91 1.20 -20.79
N PHE A 343 10.84 1.77 -20.23
CA PHE A 343 9.82 2.41 -21.03
C PHE A 343 10.41 3.53 -21.90
N ALA A 344 11.24 4.39 -21.32
CA ALA A 344 11.89 5.47 -22.08
C ALA A 344 12.81 4.99 -23.22
N MET A 345 13.41 3.80 -23.12
CA MET A 345 14.24 3.26 -24.23
C MET A 345 13.40 2.81 -25.42
N ALA A 346 12.15 2.38 -25.19
CA ALA A 346 11.20 1.91 -26.19
C ALA A 346 11.76 0.87 -27.19
N TRP A 347 12.64 -0.03 -26.73
CA TRP A 347 13.12 -1.16 -27.53
C TRP A 347 12.11 -2.31 -27.54
N PRO A 348 12.20 -3.24 -28.51
CA PRO A 348 11.37 -4.45 -28.50
C PRO A 348 11.49 -5.19 -27.15
N GLY A 349 10.34 -5.47 -26.52
CA GLY A 349 10.29 -6.17 -25.24
C GLY A 349 10.37 -5.28 -23.99
N THR A 350 10.77 -3.99 -24.10
CA THR A 350 10.88 -3.13 -22.91
C THR A 350 9.55 -2.80 -22.27
N MET A 351 8.44 -2.81 -23.02
CA MET A 351 7.09 -2.65 -22.47
C MET A 351 6.70 -3.79 -21.50
N TYR A 352 7.04 -5.03 -21.84
CA TYR A 352 6.77 -6.19 -20.96
C TYR A 352 7.65 -6.13 -19.71
N MET A 353 8.93 -5.83 -19.86
CA MET A 353 9.84 -5.70 -18.71
C MET A 353 9.52 -4.47 -17.85
N GLY A 354 9.10 -3.37 -18.45
CA GLY A 354 8.68 -2.15 -17.77
C GLY A 354 7.44 -2.38 -16.91
N THR A 355 6.40 -3.01 -17.47
CA THR A 355 5.17 -3.37 -16.73
C THR A 355 5.46 -4.34 -15.60
N PHE A 356 6.36 -5.31 -15.80
CA PHE A 356 6.84 -6.21 -14.76
C PHE A 356 7.49 -5.46 -13.58
N LEU A 357 8.49 -4.63 -13.85
CA LEU A 357 9.24 -3.92 -12.80
C LEU A 357 8.39 -2.87 -12.09
N VAL A 358 7.64 -2.06 -12.85
CA VAL A 358 6.77 -1.02 -12.28
C VAL A 358 5.62 -1.65 -11.50
N GLY A 359 5.00 -2.71 -12.02
CA GLY A 359 3.92 -3.43 -11.35
C GLY A 359 4.35 -4.01 -10.00
N LEU A 360 5.48 -4.75 -9.97
CA LEU A 360 6.04 -5.31 -8.73
C LEU A 360 6.37 -4.21 -7.71
N GLY A 361 7.07 -3.17 -8.16
CA GLY A 361 7.48 -2.07 -7.28
C GLY A 361 6.29 -1.29 -6.73
N TYR A 362 5.33 -0.91 -7.59
CA TYR A 362 4.11 -0.21 -7.17
C TYR A 362 3.30 -1.06 -6.19
N GLY A 363 3.18 -2.38 -6.43
CA GLY A 363 2.53 -3.30 -5.50
C GLY A 363 3.20 -3.32 -4.12
N ALA A 364 4.53 -3.36 -4.08
CA ALA A 364 5.28 -3.39 -2.83
C ALA A 364 5.04 -2.15 -1.95
N HIS A 365 4.84 -0.96 -2.53
CA HIS A 365 4.51 0.26 -1.79
C HIS A 365 3.28 0.07 -0.88
N TRP A 366 2.23 -0.54 -1.43
CA TRP A 366 0.95 -0.74 -0.75
C TRP A 366 0.97 -1.80 0.35
N ALA A 367 1.99 -2.65 0.38
CA ALA A 367 2.20 -3.59 1.48
C ALA A 367 3.17 -3.05 2.54
N ILE A 368 4.23 -2.37 2.10
CA ILE A 368 5.32 -1.93 2.98
C ILE A 368 4.95 -0.69 3.79
N VAL A 369 4.35 0.32 3.16
CA VAL A 369 4.06 1.61 3.82
C VAL A 369 3.07 1.48 4.98
N PRO A 370 1.93 0.77 4.85
CA PRO A 370 1.00 0.61 5.96
C PRO A 370 1.63 -0.14 7.15
N ALA A 371 2.45 -1.16 6.87
CA ALA A 371 3.20 -1.89 7.89
C ALA A 371 4.25 -1.01 8.59
N ALA A 372 4.98 -0.18 7.83
CA ALA A 372 5.99 0.71 8.40
C ALA A 372 5.38 1.85 9.25
N VAL A 373 4.24 2.40 8.83
CA VAL A 373 3.56 3.49 9.54
C VAL A 373 2.94 2.99 10.85
N SER A 374 2.34 1.80 10.84
CA SER A 374 1.81 1.18 12.06
C SER A 374 2.91 0.83 13.08
N GLU A 375 4.14 0.56 12.64
CA GLU A 375 5.31 0.38 13.50
C GLU A 375 5.86 1.69 14.07
N LEU A 376 5.91 2.76 13.26
CA LEU A 376 6.52 4.03 13.66
C LEU A 376 5.58 4.91 14.49
N PHE A 377 4.28 4.90 14.20
CA PHE A 377 3.28 5.80 14.77
C PHE A 377 2.17 5.08 15.57
N GLY A 378 2.25 3.75 15.66
CA GLY A 378 1.30 2.93 16.42
C GLY A 378 0.01 2.63 15.69
N VAL A 379 -0.84 1.82 16.35
CA VAL A 379 -2.05 1.22 15.74
C VAL A 379 -3.36 1.87 16.18
N LYS A 380 -3.34 2.70 17.24
CA LYS A 380 -4.55 3.29 17.84
C LYS A 380 -5.29 4.26 16.92
N HIS A 381 -4.56 5.19 16.28
CA HIS A 381 -5.12 6.15 15.33
C HIS A 381 -4.63 5.88 13.90
N PHE A 382 -4.27 4.63 13.61
CA PHE A 382 -3.67 4.22 12.36
C PHE A 382 -4.53 4.55 11.14
N GLY A 383 -5.85 4.33 11.22
CA GLY A 383 -6.76 4.61 10.11
C GLY A 383 -6.69 6.07 9.62
N ALA A 384 -6.60 7.04 10.54
CA ALA A 384 -6.48 8.45 10.16
C ALA A 384 -5.14 8.77 9.51
N MET A 385 -4.04 8.24 10.05
CA MET A 385 -2.69 8.43 9.51
C MET A 385 -2.52 7.76 8.15
N TYR A 386 -3.03 6.54 8.00
CA TYR A 386 -3.00 5.80 6.74
C TYR A 386 -3.80 6.51 5.64
N ASN A 387 -5.02 6.95 5.92
CA ASN A 387 -5.83 7.67 4.92
C ASN A 387 -5.22 9.01 4.51
N PHE A 388 -4.57 9.73 5.43
CA PHE A 388 -3.82 10.92 5.06
C PHE A 388 -2.65 10.59 4.13
N LEU A 389 -1.92 9.50 4.41
CA LEU A 389 -0.84 9.05 3.53
C LEU A 389 -1.36 8.65 2.15
N THR A 390 -2.53 8.03 2.05
CA THR A 390 -3.08 7.65 0.74
C THR A 390 -3.42 8.83 -0.15
N VAL A 391 -3.58 10.05 0.39
CA VAL A 391 -3.74 11.30 -0.39
C VAL A 391 -2.54 11.56 -1.31
N ALA A 392 -1.38 10.98 -1.02
CA ALA A 392 -0.23 11.03 -1.92
C ALA A 392 -0.55 10.48 -3.33
N ASN A 393 -1.42 9.47 -3.47
CA ASN A 393 -1.75 8.89 -4.78
C ASN A 393 -2.63 9.77 -5.67
N PRO A 394 -3.78 10.30 -5.23
CA PRO A 394 -4.54 11.24 -6.06
C PRO A 394 -3.71 12.50 -6.34
N THR A 395 -2.88 12.96 -5.39
CA THR A 395 -1.94 14.06 -5.64
C THR A 395 -0.94 13.68 -6.75
N GLY A 396 -0.39 12.47 -6.69
CA GLY A 396 0.53 11.94 -7.70
C GLY A 396 -0.13 11.77 -9.06
N SER A 397 -1.33 11.18 -9.15
CA SER A 397 -2.06 11.05 -10.41
C SER A 397 -2.38 12.43 -11.01
N LEU A 398 -2.86 13.39 -10.22
CA LEU A 398 -3.11 14.75 -10.72
C LEU A 398 -1.85 15.41 -11.28
N ILE A 399 -0.73 15.37 -10.56
CA ILE A 399 0.50 16.06 -10.98
C ILE A 399 1.21 15.28 -12.10
N PHE A 400 1.42 13.98 -11.92
CA PHE A 400 2.28 13.19 -12.80
C PHE A 400 1.54 12.62 -14.00
N SER A 401 0.30 12.14 -13.82
CA SER A 401 -0.54 11.66 -14.91
C SER A 401 -1.18 12.84 -15.63
N GLY A 402 -1.98 13.64 -14.93
CA GLY A 402 -2.76 14.71 -15.53
C GLY A 402 -1.96 15.91 -16.04
N LEU A 403 -0.96 16.40 -15.29
CA LEU A 403 -0.20 17.59 -15.70
C LEU A 403 1.08 17.29 -16.47
N ILE A 404 1.78 16.18 -16.18
CA ILE A 404 3.04 15.86 -16.86
C ILE A 404 2.77 14.95 -18.05
N ALA A 405 2.27 13.73 -17.81
CA ALA A 405 2.15 12.72 -18.86
C ALA A 405 1.17 13.13 -19.97
N SER A 406 -0.04 13.58 -19.61
CA SER A 406 -1.04 13.99 -20.60
C SER A 406 -0.59 15.19 -21.42
N ASN A 407 -0.01 16.24 -20.81
CA ASN A 407 0.46 17.40 -21.56
C ASN A 407 1.58 17.06 -22.56
N PHE A 408 2.52 16.18 -22.20
CA PHE A 408 3.55 15.73 -23.15
C PHE A 408 2.96 14.89 -24.28
N TYR A 409 2.00 14.02 -23.96
CA TYR A 409 1.31 13.21 -24.96
C TYR A 409 0.52 14.08 -25.95
N ASP A 410 -0.28 15.01 -25.43
CA ASP A 410 -1.13 15.91 -26.23
C ASP A 410 -0.27 16.84 -27.10
N TYR A 411 0.83 17.39 -26.56
CA TYR A 411 1.77 18.22 -27.32
C TYR A 411 2.37 17.49 -28.53
N GLU A 412 2.80 16.23 -28.35
CA GLU A 412 3.33 15.45 -29.48
C GLU A 412 2.20 14.99 -30.43
N ALA A 413 1.00 14.72 -29.92
CA ALA A 413 -0.17 14.39 -30.75
C ALA A 413 -0.57 15.56 -31.69
N GLU A 414 -0.65 16.78 -31.17
CA GLU A 414 -0.94 17.99 -31.95
C GLU A 414 0.14 18.25 -33.01
N LYS A 415 1.41 18.12 -32.63
CA LYS A 415 2.55 18.29 -33.53
C LYS A 415 2.55 17.27 -34.68
N GLN A 416 2.14 16.03 -34.42
CA GLN A 416 1.96 15.01 -35.46
C GLN A 416 0.76 15.35 -36.37
N ALA A 417 -0.37 15.77 -35.80
CA ALA A 417 -1.55 16.18 -36.56
C ALA A 417 -1.26 17.33 -37.55
N HIS A 418 -0.55 18.37 -37.10
CA HIS A 418 -0.15 19.49 -37.96
C HIS A 418 0.78 19.08 -39.11
N ARG A 419 1.69 18.12 -38.88
CA ARG A 419 2.57 17.59 -39.94
C ARG A 419 1.78 16.81 -40.98
N HIS A 420 0.85 15.96 -40.56
CA HIS A 420 -0.01 15.22 -41.49
C HIS A 420 -0.90 16.15 -42.31
N GLN A 421 -1.47 17.19 -41.69
CA GLN A 421 -2.30 18.19 -42.37
C GLN A 421 -1.54 19.02 -43.42
N SER A 422 -0.22 19.15 -43.27
CA SER A 422 0.66 19.84 -44.23
C SER A 422 1.05 18.98 -45.44
N SER A 423 0.85 17.66 -45.37
CA SER A 423 1.26 16.68 -46.40
C SER A 423 0.14 16.22 -47.34
N VAL A 424 -1.11 16.63 -47.09
CA VAL A 424 -2.28 16.27 -47.92
C VAL A 424 -2.68 17.46 -48.81
N LEU A 425 -2.79 17.20 -50.13
CA LEU A 425 -3.30 18.12 -51.17
C LEU A 425 -4.59 18.86 -50.72
N PRO A 426 -4.96 20.04 -51.27
CA PRO A 426 -5.94 20.96 -50.67
C PRO A 426 -7.42 20.53 -50.74
N SER A 427 -7.71 19.27 -51.05
CA SER A 427 -9.07 18.73 -51.17
C SER A 427 -9.87 18.53 -49.85
N PRO A 428 -9.30 18.43 -48.62
CA PRO A 428 -10.12 18.12 -47.45
C PRO A 428 -10.75 19.36 -46.79
N ARG A 429 -10.36 20.60 -47.14
CA ARG A 429 -10.87 21.82 -46.49
C ARG A 429 -12.39 22.03 -46.66
N LEU A 430 -12.97 21.61 -47.78
CA LEU A 430 -14.39 21.80 -48.06
C LEU A 430 -15.29 20.85 -47.25
N LEU A 431 -14.85 19.61 -47.02
CA LEU A 431 -15.57 18.65 -46.17
C LEU A 431 -15.35 18.92 -44.66
N HIS A 432 -14.17 19.42 -44.28
CA HIS A 432 -13.85 19.77 -42.89
C HIS A 432 -14.64 21.00 -42.41
N GLY A 433 -14.82 22.01 -43.27
CA GLY A 433 -15.70 23.16 -42.98
C GLY A 433 -17.19 22.82 -42.92
N LEU A 434 -17.60 21.65 -43.42
CA LEU A 434 -18.99 21.18 -43.41
C LEU A 434 -19.34 20.33 -42.16
N GLY A 435 -18.40 20.12 -41.23
CA GLY A 435 -18.63 19.33 -40.00
C GLY A 435 -18.91 17.84 -40.23
N LEU A 436 -18.60 17.30 -41.42
CA LEU A 436 -18.91 15.91 -41.80
C LEU A 436 -17.85 14.89 -41.33
N LEU A 437 -16.71 15.37 -40.85
CA LEU A 437 -15.66 14.57 -40.22
C LEU A 437 -15.55 15.06 -38.76
N SER A 438 -16.06 14.28 -37.82
CA SER A 438 -15.78 14.51 -36.41
C SER A 438 -14.30 14.19 -36.21
N ASP A 439 -13.49 15.17 -35.79
CA ASP A 439 -12.14 14.88 -35.34
C ASP A 439 -12.23 13.83 -34.24
N GLY A 440 -11.69 12.64 -34.53
CA GLY A 440 -11.43 11.67 -33.47
C GLY A 440 -10.44 12.27 -32.47
N PRO A 441 -10.38 11.76 -31.23
CA PRO A 441 -9.39 12.22 -30.27
C PRO A 441 -7.99 12.12 -30.89
N LEU A 442 -7.20 13.19 -30.74
CA LEU A 442 -5.81 13.26 -31.21
C LEU A 442 -5.04 12.04 -30.68
N LYS A 443 -4.51 11.23 -31.59
CA LYS A 443 -3.69 10.07 -31.26
C LYS A 443 -2.22 10.42 -31.46
N CYS A 444 -1.38 9.99 -30.54
CA CYS A 444 0.07 10.12 -30.64
C CYS A 444 0.67 8.76 -31.00
N GLU A 445 1.48 8.71 -32.05
CA GLU A 445 2.18 7.51 -32.48
C GLU A 445 3.68 7.57 -32.16
N GLY A 446 4.22 6.43 -31.74
CA GLY A 446 5.63 6.25 -31.45
C GLY A 446 6.01 6.49 -29.98
N ALA A 447 7.23 6.09 -29.64
CA ALA A 447 7.79 6.22 -28.31
C ALA A 447 7.88 7.68 -27.81
N VAL A 448 7.96 8.63 -28.75
CA VAL A 448 8.08 10.07 -28.46
C VAL A 448 6.99 10.59 -27.53
N CYS A 449 5.82 9.96 -27.55
CA CYS A 449 4.65 10.31 -26.74
C CYS A 449 4.85 10.09 -25.22
N PHE A 450 5.79 9.23 -24.82
CA PHE A 450 5.96 8.87 -23.41
C PHE A 450 7.42 8.77 -22.94
N VAL A 451 8.42 8.90 -23.82
CA VAL A 451 9.84 8.83 -23.45
C VAL A 451 10.20 9.88 -22.40
N VAL A 452 9.84 11.14 -22.61
CA VAL A 452 10.20 12.25 -21.71
C VAL A 452 9.51 12.08 -20.35
N SER A 453 8.20 11.81 -20.36
CA SER A 453 7.42 11.52 -19.15
C SER A 453 8.01 10.36 -18.36
N SER A 454 8.38 9.27 -19.05
CA SER A 454 9.02 8.09 -18.45
C SER A 454 10.37 8.41 -17.81
N LEU A 455 11.22 9.24 -18.44
CA LEU A 455 12.49 9.66 -17.87
C LEU A 455 12.31 10.51 -16.60
N ILE A 456 11.35 11.44 -16.62
CA ILE A 456 11.02 12.26 -15.45
C ILE A 456 10.56 11.36 -14.29
N MET A 457 9.68 10.40 -14.57
CA MET A 457 9.21 9.44 -13.57
C MET A 457 10.35 8.56 -13.01
N SER A 458 11.30 8.17 -13.84
CA SER A 458 12.49 7.43 -13.39
C SER A 458 13.31 8.26 -12.38
N VAL A 459 13.53 9.55 -12.66
CA VAL A 459 14.23 10.47 -11.74
C VAL A 459 13.45 10.62 -10.42
N PHE A 460 12.13 10.78 -10.46
CA PHE A 460 11.29 10.85 -9.26
C PHE A 460 11.38 9.57 -8.42
N CYS A 461 11.39 8.39 -9.03
CA CYS A 461 11.63 7.13 -8.32
C CYS A 461 12.99 7.09 -7.62
N VAL A 462 14.06 7.55 -8.27
CA VAL A 462 15.40 7.62 -7.66
C VAL A 462 15.42 8.59 -6.48
N MET A 463 14.77 9.76 -6.62
CA MET A 463 14.61 10.71 -5.52
C MET A 463 13.80 10.11 -4.36
N GLY A 464 12.71 9.41 -4.66
CA GLY A 464 11.92 8.65 -3.67
C GLY A 464 12.76 7.61 -2.92
N ALA A 465 13.59 6.85 -3.63
CA ALA A 465 14.52 5.90 -3.03
C ALA A 465 15.52 6.59 -2.09
N GLY A 466 16.04 7.77 -2.47
CA GLY A 466 16.89 8.60 -1.61
C GLY A 466 16.19 9.03 -0.32
N LEU A 467 14.93 9.47 -0.40
CA LEU A 467 14.11 9.81 0.78
C LEU A 467 13.83 8.58 1.66
N SER A 468 13.56 7.42 1.06
CA SER A 468 13.41 6.15 1.79
C SER A 468 14.68 5.79 2.56
N LEU A 469 15.86 5.93 1.95
CA LEU A 469 17.15 5.71 2.62
C LEU A 469 17.42 6.73 3.74
N LEU A 470 16.99 7.99 3.57
CA LEU A 470 17.04 9.00 4.64
C LEU A 470 16.18 8.57 5.84
N ILE A 471 14.97 8.07 5.60
CA ILE A 471 14.08 7.54 6.66
C ILE A 471 14.74 6.35 7.35
N VAL A 472 15.34 5.42 6.59
CA VAL A 472 16.09 4.28 7.13
C VAL A 472 17.18 4.78 8.09
N HIS A 473 17.97 5.77 7.68
CA HIS A 473 19.03 6.33 8.53
C HIS A 473 18.47 6.91 9.85
N ARG A 474 17.35 7.64 9.78
CA ARG A 474 16.70 8.28 10.94
C ARG A 474 15.97 7.30 11.86
N THR A 475 15.51 6.16 11.35
CA THR A 475 14.66 5.20 12.08
C THR A 475 15.40 3.93 12.50
N LYS A 476 16.63 3.70 12.03
CA LYS A 476 17.44 2.52 12.36
C LYS A 476 17.54 2.22 13.85
N ARG A 477 17.75 3.26 14.69
CA ARG A 477 17.83 3.09 16.15
C ARG A 477 16.51 2.65 16.76
N VAL A 478 15.39 3.13 16.24
CA VAL A 478 14.04 2.77 16.71
C VAL A 478 13.75 1.30 16.38
N TYR A 479 14.00 0.88 15.15
CA TYR A 479 13.82 -0.52 14.73
C TYR A 479 14.71 -1.48 15.51
N SER A 480 15.96 -1.09 15.78
CA SER A 480 16.83 -1.90 16.62
C SER A 480 16.28 -2.04 18.05
N ARG A 481 15.71 -0.98 18.64
CA ARG A 481 15.06 -1.08 19.97
C ARG A 481 13.81 -1.98 19.94
N LEU A 482 12.94 -1.82 18.94
CA LEU A 482 11.67 -2.55 18.82
C LEU A 482 11.84 -4.05 18.61
N TYR A 483 12.85 -4.47 17.83
CA TYR A 483 12.99 -5.89 17.42
C TYR A 483 14.11 -6.62 18.18
N ARG A 484 15.08 -5.92 18.77
CA ARG A 484 16.16 -6.58 19.54
C ARG A 484 15.71 -6.98 20.95
N SER A 485 14.67 -6.36 21.48
CA SER A 485 14.01 -6.78 22.73
C SER A 485 13.15 -8.04 22.57
N SER A 486 12.81 -8.44 21.33
CA SER A 486 12.03 -9.65 21.04
C SER A 486 12.90 -10.90 20.80
N VAL A 487 14.23 -10.76 20.79
CA VAL A 487 15.20 -11.85 20.52
C VAL A 487 15.93 -12.28 21.81
N ARG A 488 15.75 -11.55 22.92
CA ARG A 488 16.01 -12.04 24.27
C ARG A 488 14.69 -12.51 24.87
#